data_AF-A0A959P0D9-F1
#
_entry.id   AF-A0A959P0D9-F1
#
_cell.length_a   1.000
_cell.length_b   1.000
_cell.length_c   1.000
_cell.angle_alpha   90.00
_cell.angle_beta   90.00
_cell.angle_gamma   90.00
#
_symmetry.space_group_name_H-M   'P 1'
#
loop_
_entity.id
_entity.type
_entity.pdbx_description
1 polymer ?
#
loop_
_entity_poly.entity_id
_entity_poly.type
_entity_poly.pdbx_seq_one_letter_code
_entity_poly.pdbx_strand_id
1 'polypeptide(L)'
;MNRESMALGNLRHNATVYYSSDYKTEIDEKNLELLNIVIEDESLPRSASKEINKFLFKTPLDLTFTKVTPERNFVKELCETNNAEKIESWLKSRDMNFYSIEYSITSVGGKHSKIQSFNPDFFIKLKDGKTAHFIVIEIKSDGDVSEENKAKLKYGVQHFKDLNKELEKQKIDEKYHFHFLSPNSYDVFFDHLRNGIIKEFEFRSDLEDKLLAKTDE
;
A
#
# COMPACT_ATOMS: atom_id res chain seq x y z
N MET A 1 -7.32 20.36 2.29
CA MET A 1 -6.86 18.97 2.02
C MET A 1 -8.04 18.17 1.49
N ASN A 2 -7.85 17.40 0.42
CA ASN A 2 -8.89 16.53 -0.12
C ASN A 2 -9.01 15.26 0.73
N ARG A 3 -10.23 14.89 1.16
CA ARG A 3 -10.49 13.68 1.97
C ARG A 3 -10.80 12.48 1.06
N GLU A 4 -10.37 11.28 1.45
CA GLU A 4 -10.91 10.05 0.84
C GLU A 4 -12.33 9.81 1.33
N SER A 5 -13.18 9.26 0.47
CA SER A 5 -14.56 8.91 0.80
C SER A 5 -14.94 7.61 0.11
N MET A 6 -15.76 6.81 0.78
CA MET A 6 -16.31 5.58 0.23
C MET A 6 -17.84 5.57 0.39
N ALA A 7 -18.55 5.16 -0.65
CA ALA A 7 -19.99 4.96 -0.56
C ALA A 7 -20.31 3.73 0.30
N LEU A 8 -21.29 3.85 1.19
CA LEU A 8 -21.73 2.75 2.09
C LEU A 8 -22.10 1.47 1.31
N GLY A 9 -22.65 1.59 0.10
CA GLY A 9 -22.97 0.45 -0.75
C GLY A 9 -21.76 -0.46 -1.05
N ASN A 10 -20.55 0.09 -1.09
CA ASN A 10 -19.34 -0.70 -1.36
C ASN A 10 -19.02 -1.68 -0.22
N LEU A 11 -19.46 -1.38 1.01
CA LEU A 11 -19.28 -2.25 2.18
C LEU A 11 -20.14 -3.51 2.13
N ARG A 12 -21.19 -3.53 1.29
CA ARG A 12 -21.99 -4.74 1.03
C ARG A 12 -21.22 -5.78 0.19
N HIS A 13 -20.05 -5.41 -0.34
CA HIS A 13 -19.25 -6.24 -1.22
C HIS A 13 -17.84 -6.44 -0.63
N ASN A 14 -16.80 -6.10 -1.39
CA ASN A 14 -15.41 -6.43 -1.05
C ASN A 14 -14.71 -5.37 -0.20
N ALA A 15 -15.34 -4.23 0.06
CA ALA A 15 -14.70 -3.15 0.77
C ALA A 15 -14.74 -3.31 2.30
N THR A 16 -13.79 -2.69 2.98
CA THR A 16 -13.67 -2.70 4.45
C THR A 16 -13.29 -1.32 4.95
N VAL A 17 -13.96 -0.86 6.00
CA VAL A 17 -13.50 0.27 6.83
C VAL A 17 -12.75 -0.24 8.06
N TYR A 18 -11.57 0.30 8.31
CA TYR A 18 -10.77 0.04 9.50
C TYR A 18 -10.73 1.30 10.36
N TYR A 19 -10.79 1.09 11.66
CA TYR A 19 -10.77 2.14 12.67
C TYR A 19 -10.05 1.62 13.93
N SER A 20 -9.47 2.52 14.70
CA SER A 20 -8.76 2.16 15.92
C SER A 20 -9.73 1.84 17.06
N SER A 21 -9.26 1.22 18.14
CA SER A 21 -10.03 1.04 19.38
C SER A 21 -10.35 2.36 20.11
N ASP A 22 -9.68 3.47 19.74
CA ASP A 22 -9.91 4.81 20.28
C ASP A 22 -10.75 5.68 19.31
N TYR A 23 -11.32 5.10 18.25
CA TYR A 23 -11.98 5.81 17.14
C TYR A 23 -12.96 6.90 17.57
N LYS A 24 -13.71 6.69 18.66
CA LYS A 24 -14.71 7.63 19.19
C LYS A 24 -14.13 9.01 19.55
N THR A 25 -12.83 9.09 19.78
CA THR A 25 -12.11 10.34 20.10
C THR A 25 -11.27 10.86 18.92
N GLU A 26 -11.12 10.07 17.86
CA GLU A 26 -10.26 10.35 16.71
C GLU A 26 -11.04 10.88 15.51
N ILE A 27 -12.31 10.49 15.37
CA ILE A 27 -13.16 10.89 14.24
C ILE A 27 -14.12 12.03 14.59
N ASP A 28 -14.48 12.83 13.58
CA ASP A 28 -15.50 13.87 13.73
C ASP A 28 -16.92 13.29 13.94
N GLU A 29 -17.81 14.09 14.54
CA GLU A 29 -19.17 13.67 14.94
C GLU A 29 -19.97 13.06 13.78
N LYS A 30 -19.86 13.66 12.59
CA LYS A 30 -20.55 13.20 11.38
C LYS A 30 -20.05 11.82 10.95
N ASN A 31 -18.72 11.62 10.93
CA ASN A 31 -18.14 10.33 10.59
C ASN A 31 -18.41 9.28 11.67
N LEU A 32 -18.47 9.67 12.95
CA LEU A 32 -18.85 8.78 14.05
C LEU A 32 -20.26 8.23 13.89
N GLU A 33 -21.23 9.10 13.58
CA GLU A 33 -22.60 8.69 13.33
C GLU A 33 -22.69 7.68 12.17
N LEU A 34 -22.02 7.98 11.04
CA LEU A 34 -21.98 7.09 9.88
C LEU A 34 -21.29 5.75 10.17
N LEU A 35 -20.21 5.77 10.94
CA LEU A 35 -19.49 4.55 11.30
C LEU A 35 -20.32 3.67 12.24
N ASN A 36 -21.03 4.25 13.21
CA ASN A 36 -21.91 3.48 14.10
C ASN A 36 -23.04 2.80 13.31
N ILE A 37 -23.63 3.48 12.31
CA ILE A 37 -24.60 2.85 11.39
C ILE A 37 -23.99 1.61 10.71
N VAL A 38 -22.73 1.68 10.29
CA VAL A 38 -22.03 0.54 9.67
C VAL A 38 -21.74 -0.58 10.67
N ILE A 39 -21.34 -0.24 11.90
CA ILE A 39 -21.01 -1.23 12.94
C ILE A 39 -22.27 -1.97 13.41
N GLU A 40 -23.39 -1.28 13.52
CA GLU A 40 -24.66 -1.82 14.01
C GLU A 40 -25.48 -2.55 12.92
N ASP A 41 -25.15 -2.36 11.63
CA ASP A 41 -25.83 -3.03 10.51
C ASP A 41 -25.41 -4.51 10.41
N GLU A 42 -26.18 -5.38 11.06
CA GLU A 42 -26.02 -6.84 11.03
C GLU A 42 -26.22 -7.46 9.62
N SER A 43 -26.75 -6.72 8.64
CA SER A 43 -26.89 -7.18 7.25
C SER A 43 -25.58 -7.11 6.46
N LEU A 44 -24.58 -6.37 6.96
CA LEU A 44 -23.30 -6.23 6.28
C LEU A 44 -22.42 -7.49 6.48
N PRO A 45 -21.54 -7.80 5.51
CA PRO A 45 -20.54 -8.84 5.69
C PRO A 45 -19.68 -8.58 6.92
N ARG A 46 -19.23 -9.64 7.62
CA ARG A 46 -18.27 -9.53 8.74
C ARG A 46 -16.95 -8.84 8.38
N SER A 47 -16.64 -8.74 7.08
CA SER A 47 -15.48 -8.03 6.55
C SER A 47 -15.73 -6.55 6.31
N ALA A 48 -16.95 -6.04 6.43
CA ALA A 48 -17.29 -4.65 6.11
C ALA A 48 -16.62 -3.65 7.06
N SER A 49 -16.48 -4.00 8.34
CA SER A 49 -15.90 -3.12 9.35
C SER A 49 -14.95 -3.91 10.26
N LYS A 50 -13.82 -3.29 10.62
CA LYS A 50 -12.80 -3.88 11.47
C LYS A 50 -12.24 -2.86 12.47
N GLU A 51 -12.52 -3.10 13.74
CA GLU A 51 -11.82 -2.44 14.84
C GLU A 51 -10.42 -3.06 15.01
N ILE A 52 -9.40 -2.22 15.10
CA ILE A 52 -8.01 -2.63 15.34
C ILE A 52 -7.52 -1.97 16.62
N ASN A 53 -6.79 -2.71 17.45
CA ASN A 53 -6.13 -2.13 18.63
C ASN A 53 -5.23 -0.94 18.21
N LYS A 54 -5.40 0.22 18.84
CA LYS A 54 -4.65 1.45 18.47
C LYS A 54 -3.14 1.30 18.46
N PHE A 55 -2.59 0.41 19.28
CA PHE A 55 -1.15 0.17 19.32
C PHE A 55 -0.65 -0.65 18.12
N LEU A 56 -1.54 -1.36 17.44
CA LEU A 56 -1.27 -2.14 16.22
C LEU A 56 -1.67 -1.36 14.95
N PHE A 57 -2.66 -0.47 15.06
CA PHE A 57 -3.13 0.38 13.96
C PHE A 57 -2.20 1.58 13.74
N LYS A 58 -0.97 1.30 13.27
CA LYS A 58 0.13 2.26 13.08
C LYS A 58 -0.11 3.29 11.96
N THR A 59 -1.32 3.78 11.77
CA THR A 59 -1.65 4.76 10.71
C THR A 59 -1.99 6.13 11.31
N PRO A 60 -1.61 7.24 10.64
CA PRO A 60 -2.04 8.57 11.04
C PRO A 60 -3.48 8.88 10.59
N LEU A 61 -4.13 7.98 9.85
CA LEU A 61 -5.50 8.15 9.37
C LEU A 61 -6.51 7.76 10.45
N ASP A 62 -7.57 8.54 10.56
CA ASP A 62 -8.71 8.30 11.44
C ASP A 62 -9.54 7.10 10.97
N LEU A 63 -9.73 6.97 9.65
CA LEU A 63 -10.34 5.82 8.98
C LEU A 63 -9.47 5.36 7.80
N THR A 64 -9.33 4.06 7.62
CA THR A 64 -8.68 3.47 6.44
C THR A 64 -9.66 2.60 5.67
N PHE A 65 -9.62 2.68 4.33
CA PHE A 65 -10.51 1.92 3.46
C PHE A 65 -9.74 0.99 2.52
N THR A 66 -10.12 -0.28 2.48
CA THR A 66 -9.66 -1.21 1.43
C THR A 66 -10.82 -1.56 0.51
N LYS A 67 -10.57 -1.68 -0.80
CA LYS A 67 -11.63 -1.89 -1.81
C LYS A 67 -11.73 -3.35 -2.27
N VAL A 68 -10.63 -4.07 -2.17
CA VAL A 68 -10.48 -5.43 -2.70
C VAL A 68 -9.76 -6.35 -1.70
N THR A 69 -9.88 -7.65 -1.92
CA THR A 69 -9.33 -8.68 -1.02
C THR A 69 -7.81 -8.59 -0.83
N PRO A 70 -6.97 -8.37 -1.86
CA PRO A 70 -5.52 -8.23 -1.67
C PRO A 70 -5.16 -7.12 -0.66
N GLU A 71 -5.71 -5.91 -0.84
CA GLU A 71 -5.51 -4.80 0.11
C GLU A 71 -5.97 -5.13 1.52
N ARG A 72 -7.14 -5.77 1.66
CA ARG A 72 -7.66 -6.20 2.98
C ARG A 72 -6.69 -7.16 3.67
N ASN A 73 -6.19 -8.15 2.93
CA ASN A 73 -5.24 -9.12 3.48
C ASN A 73 -3.93 -8.44 3.87
N PHE A 74 -3.46 -7.48 3.07
CA PHE A 74 -2.26 -6.71 3.38
C PHE A 74 -2.41 -5.85 4.64
N VAL A 75 -3.55 -5.13 4.80
CA VAL A 75 -3.83 -4.35 6.02
C VAL A 75 -3.93 -5.23 7.25
N LYS A 76 -4.52 -6.43 7.11
CA LYS A 76 -4.54 -7.42 8.19
C LYS A 76 -3.12 -7.74 8.66
N GLU A 77 -2.22 -8.10 7.73
CA GLU A 77 -0.83 -8.40 8.04
C GLU A 77 -0.09 -7.20 8.65
N LEU A 78 -0.30 -5.97 8.16
CA LEU A 78 0.28 -4.75 8.75
C LEU A 78 -0.08 -4.58 10.24
N CYS A 79 -1.25 -5.07 10.64
CA CYS A 79 -1.77 -4.97 11.99
C CYS A 79 -1.48 -6.21 12.86
N GLU A 80 -0.82 -7.25 12.33
CA GLU A 80 -0.37 -8.39 13.13
C GLU A 80 0.74 -7.93 14.10
N THR A 81 0.68 -8.40 15.35
CA THR A 81 1.51 -7.90 16.47
C THR A 81 3.00 -7.83 16.12
N ASN A 82 3.54 -8.94 15.63
CA ASN A 82 4.95 -9.13 15.30
C ASN A 82 5.39 -8.31 14.06
N ASN A 83 4.47 -7.96 13.16
CA ASN A 83 4.74 -7.04 12.05
C ASN A 83 4.70 -5.58 12.55
N ALA A 84 3.65 -5.21 13.29
CA ALA A 84 3.43 -3.87 13.82
C ALA A 84 4.54 -3.43 14.80
N GLU A 85 5.21 -4.36 15.48
CA GLU A 85 6.39 -4.08 16.32
C GLU A 85 7.57 -3.48 15.53
N LYS A 86 7.69 -3.81 14.25
CA LYS A 86 8.75 -3.32 13.35
C LYS A 86 8.35 -2.10 12.53
N ILE A 87 7.07 -1.74 12.56
CA ILE A 87 6.52 -0.62 11.80
C ILE A 87 6.36 0.58 12.74
N GLU A 88 6.98 1.70 12.38
CA GLU A 88 6.76 2.97 13.08
C GLU A 88 5.40 3.55 12.69
N SER A 89 5.15 3.64 11.39
CA SER A 89 3.88 4.10 10.84
C SER A 89 3.65 3.55 9.44
N TRP A 90 2.41 3.37 9.01
CA TRP A 90 2.05 3.11 7.63
C TRP A 90 0.91 4.02 7.18
N LEU A 91 0.82 4.26 5.89
CA LEU A 91 -0.21 5.09 5.27
C LEU A 91 -0.71 4.35 4.03
N LYS A 92 -2.03 4.20 3.92
CA LYS A 92 -2.66 3.82 2.66
C LYS A 92 -2.91 5.09 1.83
N SER A 93 -2.37 5.12 0.62
CA SER A 93 -2.56 6.20 -0.31
C SER A 93 -3.98 6.26 -0.85
N ARG A 94 -4.37 7.46 -1.27
CA ARG A 94 -5.59 7.68 -2.03
C ARG A 94 -5.36 7.32 -3.50
N ASP A 95 -6.39 6.82 -4.17
CA ASP A 95 -6.32 6.47 -5.60
C ASP A 95 -5.89 7.66 -6.49
N MET A 96 -6.14 8.90 -6.07
CA MET A 96 -5.87 10.10 -6.85
C MET A 96 -5.22 11.20 -6.03
N ASN A 97 -4.30 11.92 -6.68
CA ASN A 97 -3.69 13.16 -6.20
C ASN A 97 -2.96 13.04 -4.85
N PHE A 98 -2.39 11.87 -4.55
CA PHE A 98 -1.55 11.68 -3.36
C PHE A 98 -0.06 11.72 -3.71
N TYR A 99 0.46 10.66 -4.33
CA TYR A 99 1.86 10.54 -4.76
C TYR A 99 1.90 9.96 -6.17
N SER A 100 1.72 10.83 -7.16
CA SER A 100 1.57 10.43 -8.56
C SER A 100 2.94 10.19 -9.20
N ILE A 101 3.17 8.97 -9.69
CA ILE A 101 4.34 8.60 -10.49
C ILE A 101 3.90 8.51 -11.95
N GLU A 102 4.54 9.29 -12.82
CA GLU A 102 4.29 9.27 -14.25
C GLU A 102 5.01 8.09 -14.92
N TYR A 103 4.36 7.47 -15.89
CA TYR A 103 4.94 6.44 -16.73
C TYR A 103 4.44 6.59 -18.17
N SER A 104 5.24 6.07 -19.11
CA SER A 104 4.81 5.97 -20.50
C SER A 104 4.62 4.51 -20.89
N ILE A 105 3.55 4.25 -21.65
CA ILE A 105 3.24 2.95 -22.24
C ILE A 105 3.01 3.12 -23.74
N THR A 106 3.65 2.26 -24.53
CA THR A 106 3.50 2.24 -25.98
C THR A 106 2.60 1.08 -26.37
N SER A 107 1.57 1.36 -27.18
CA SER A 107 0.69 0.31 -27.71
C SER A 107 1.47 -0.76 -28.47
N VAL A 108 1.03 -2.02 -28.38
CA VAL A 108 1.53 -3.12 -29.22
C VAL A 108 1.50 -2.69 -30.70
N GLY A 109 2.67 -2.64 -31.34
CA GLY A 109 2.85 -2.13 -32.71
C GLY A 109 3.51 -0.74 -32.83
N GLY A 110 3.87 -0.09 -31.72
CA GLY A 110 4.79 1.08 -31.72
C GLY A 110 4.21 2.41 -32.21
N LYS A 111 2.91 2.47 -32.54
CA LYS A 111 2.33 3.65 -33.21
C LYS A 111 1.88 4.78 -32.27
N HIS A 112 1.52 4.48 -31.03
CA HIS A 112 1.05 5.49 -30.07
C HIS A 112 1.61 5.25 -28.67
N SER A 113 2.29 6.25 -28.12
CA SER A 113 2.69 6.31 -26.71
C SER A 113 1.64 7.11 -25.94
N LYS A 114 1.26 6.63 -24.76
CA LYS A 114 0.41 7.35 -23.81
C LYS A 114 1.20 7.59 -22.53
N ILE A 115 1.12 8.82 -22.01
CA ILE A 115 1.60 9.16 -20.68
C ILE A 115 0.42 8.98 -19.73
N GLN A 116 0.67 8.27 -18.64
CA GLN A 116 -0.29 7.98 -17.58
C GLN A 116 0.42 8.16 -16.23
N SER A 117 -0.35 8.10 -15.15
CA SER A 117 0.22 8.09 -13.81
C SER A 117 -0.50 7.09 -12.92
N PHE A 118 0.19 6.68 -11.86
CA PHE A 118 -0.37 5.84 -10.80
C PHE A 118 0.09 6.36 -9.43
N ASN A 119 -0.63 5.97 -8.37
CA ASN A 119 -0.26 6.27 -6.99
C ASN A 119 0.01 4.94 -6.28
N PRO A 120 1.21 4.72 -5.68
CA PRO A 120 1.47 3.53 -4.89
C PRO A 120 0.48 3.39 -3.74
N ASP A 121 -0.03 2.18 -3.48
CA ASP A 121 -1.07 1.91 -2.48
C ASP A 121 -0.64 2.17 -1.03
N PHE A 122 0.60 1.84 -0.66
CA PHE A 122 1.06 1.99 0.73
C PHE A 122 2.44 2.61 0.85
N PHE A 123 2.63 3.38 1.92
CA PHE A 123 3.91 3.84 2.43
C PHE A 123 4.08 3.34 3.85
N ILE A 124 5.15 2.61 4.14
CA ILE A 124 5.41 1.99 5.43
C ILE A 124 6.76 2.51 5.92
N LYS A 125 6.78 3.25 7.01
CA LYS A 125 7.99 3.66 7.71
C LYS A 125 8.37 2.58 8.72
N LEU A 126 9.56 2.01 8.55
CA LEU A 126 10.09 1.03 9.48
C LEU A 126 10.64 1.71 10.74
N LYS A 127 10.52 1.03 11.87
CA LYS A 127 11.17 1.41 13.12
C LYS A 127 12.65 1.04 13.03
N ASP A 128 13.44 1.92 12.41
CA ASP A 128 14.87 1.70 12.17
C ASP A 128 15.72 2.83 12.74
N GLY A 129 16.99 2.54 13.00
CA GLY A 129 17.92 3.35 13.79
C GLY A 129 18.18 4.75 13.21
N LYS A 130 19.36 4.95 12.61
CA LYS A 130 19.77 6.28 12.15
C LYS A 130 19.11 6.70 10.83
N THR A 131 18.94 5.75 9.92
CA THR A 131 18.34 5.98 8.60
C THR A 131 16.87 5.61 8.64
N ALA A 132 15.98 6.50 8.21
CA ALA A 132 14.57 6.21 8.07
C ALA A 132 14.33 5.42 6.77
N HIS A 133 13.76 4.23 6.90
CA HIS A 133 13.44 3.37 5.77
C HIS A 133 11.94 3.40 5.48
N PHE A 134 11.61 3.70 4.22
CA PHE A 134 10.25 3.72 3.71
C PHE A 134 10.06 2.59 2.70
N ILE A 135 9.13 1.68 2.96
CA ILE A 135 8.70 0.65 2.02
C ILE A 135 7.46 1.15 1.31
N VAL A 136 7.53 1.27 -0.01
CA VAL A 136 6.47 1.77 -0.87
C VAL A 136 5.93 0.62 -1.69
N ILE A 137 4.63 0.37 -1.59
CA ILE A 137 4.00 -0.84 -2.14
C ILE A 137 2.91 -0.47 -3.13
N GLU A 138 2.91 -1.13 -4.28
CA GLU A 138 1.76 -1.26 -5.17
C GLU A 138 1.20 -2.68 -5.04
N ILE A 139 -0.07 -2.82 -4.68
CA ILE A 139 -0.76 -4.08 -4.56
C ILE A 139 -1.37 -4.48 -5.91
N LYS A 140 -1.16 -5.73 -6.30
CA LYS A 140 -1.72 -6.36 -7.49
C LYS A 140 -2.38 -7.69 -7.16
N SER A 141 -3.19 -8.18 -8.09
CA SER A 141 -3.66 -9.56 -8.04
C SER A 141 -2.55 -10.52 -8.45
N ASP A 142 -2.61 -11.75 -7.95
CA ASP A 142 -1.67 -12.79 -8.37
C ASP A 142 -1.75 -12.99 -9.89
N GLY A 143 -0.59 -13.05 -10.55
CA GLY A 143 -0.51 -13.26 -11.99
C GLY A 143 -0.94 -12.06 -12.86
N ASP A 144 -1.10 -10.86 -12.30
CA ASP A 144 -1.43 -9.64 -13.06
C ASP A 144 -0.21 -9.10 -13.85
N VAL A 145 0.26 -9.90 -14.81
CA VAL A 145 1.42 -9.64 -15.66
C VAL A 145 0.96 -8.95 -16.95
N SER A 146 0.66 -7.65 -16.85
CA SER A 146 0.24 -6.82 -17.98
C SER A 146 1.36 -5.87 -18.43
N GLU A 147 1.34 -5.45 -19.70
CA GLU A 147 2.28 -4.44 -20.22
C GLU A 147 2.20 -3.11 -19.45
N GLU A 148 1.02 -2.78 -18.93
CA GLU A 148 0.82 -1.63 -18.06
C GLU A 148 1.56 -1.79 -16.73
N ASN A 149 1.41 -2.94 -16.08
CA ASN A 149 2.12 -3.23 -14.83
C ASN A 149 3.63 -3.34 -15.03
N LYS A 150 4.10 -3.86 -16.17
CA LYS A 150 5.52 -3.83 -16.54
C LYS A 150 6.05 -2.40 -16.64
N ALA A 151 5.29 -1.51 -17.31
CA ALA A 151 5.64 -0.11 -17.42
C ALA A 151 5.65 0.57 -16.03
N LYS A 152 4.58 0.41 -15.23
CA LYS A 152 4.49 0.98 -13.88
C LYS A 152 5.63 0.51 -12.98
N LEU A 153 5.95 -0.79 -12.97
CA LEU A 153 7.07 -1.32 -12.19
C LEU A 153 8.39 -0.69 -12.61
N LYS A 154 8.68 -0.65 -13.93
CA LYS A 154 9.89 -0.04 -14.47
C LYS A 154 10.03 1.42 -14.04
N TYR A 155 8.98 2.22 -14.23
CA TYR A 155 9.02 3.65 -13.91
C TYR A 155 9.03 3.91 -12.41
N GLY A 156 8.31 3.13 -11.61
CA GLY A 156 8.33 3.23 -10.14
C GLY A 156 9.70 2.89 -9.55
N VAL A 157 10.34 1.82 -10.00
CA VAL A 157 11.71 1.46 -9.59
C VAL A 157 12.69 2.57 -9.95
N GLN A 158 12.61 3.10 -11.18
CA GLN A 158 13.49 4.18 -11.62
C GLN A 158 13.27 5.47 -10.79
N HIS A 159 12.01 5.81 -10.53
CA HIS A 159 11.63 6.98 -9.73
C HIS A 159 12.24 6.94 -8.33
N PHE A 160 12.05 5.85 -7.59
CA PHE A 160 12.60 5.75 -6.23
C PHE A 160 14.12 5.58 -6.20
N LYS A 161 14.71 4.99 -7.25
CA LYS A 161 16.17 4.96 -7.42
C LYS A 161 16.75 6.37 -7.57
N ASP A 162 16.10 7.23 -8.35
CA ASP A 162 16.58 8.60 -8.55
C ASP A 162 16.29 9.49 -7.34
N LEU A 163 15.15 9.29 -6.66
CA LEU A 163 14.86 9.94 -5.38
C LEU A 163 15.95 9.61 -4.34
N ASN A 164 16.28 8.33 -4.16
CA ASN A 164 17.31 7.92 -3.19
C ASN A 164 18.68 8.54 -3.48
N LYS A 165 19.08 8.61 -4.76
CA LYS A 165 20.33 9.29 -5.14
C LYS A 165 20.29 10.77 -4.76
N GLU A 166 19.14 11.42 -4.93
CA GLU A 166 19.01 12.84 -4.62
C GLU A 166 19.03 13.10 -3.11
N LEU A 167 18.36 12.25 -2.32
CA LEU A 167 18.42 12.27 -0.86
C LEU A 167 19.86 12.08 -0.36
N GLU A 168 20.61 11.14 -0.95
CA GLU A 168 22.03 10.90 -0.61
C GLU A 168 22.90 12.13 -0.90
N LYS A 169 22.74 12.78 -2.06
CA LYS A 169 23.46 14.04 -2.38
C LYS A 169 23.16 15.14 -1.36
N GLN A 170 21.91 15.21 -0.92
CA GLN A 170 21.46 16.19 0.08
C GLN A 170 21.77 15.78 1.52
N LYS A 171 22.39 14.61 1.74
CA LYS A 171 22.71 14.04 3.06
C LYS A 171 21.48 13.90 3.95
N ILE A 172 20.35 13.54 3.35
CA ILE A 172 19.13 13.21 4.06
C ILE A 172 19.18 11.71 4.35
N ASP A 173 19.14 11.33 5.63
CA ASP A 173 19.22 9.95 6.13
C ASP A 173 17.88 9.21 5.93
N GLU A 174 17.40 9.16 4.68
CA GLU A 174 16.17 8.48 4.26
C GLU A 174 16.44 7.54 3.08
N LYS A 175 15.76 6.39 3.05
CA LYS A 175 15.85 5.44 1.93
C LYS A 175 14.50 4.81 1.63
N TYR A 176 14.10 4.88 0.36
CA TYR A 176 12.86 4.34 -0.16
C TYR A 176 13.09 3.03 -0.90
N HIS A 177 12.25 2.04 -0.65
CA HIS A 177 12.26 0.73 -1.30
C HIS A 177 10.90 0.50 -1.94
N PHE A 178 10.86 0.32 -3.25
CA PHE A 178 9.62 0.22 -4.01
C PHE A 178 9.37 -1.21 -4.46
N HIS A 179 8.19 -1.75 -4.17
CA HIS A 179 7.82 -3.10 -4.56
C HIS A 179 6.40 -3.22 -5.10
N PHE A 180 6.24 -4.06 -6.11
CA PHE A 180 4.94 -4.66 -6.43
C PHE A 180 4.74 -5.90 -5.57
N LEU A 181 3.56 -6.03 -4.94
CA LEU A 181 3.20 -7.21 -4.19
C LEU A 181 1.85 -7.75 -4.63
N SER A 182 1.73 -9.07 -4.64
CA SER A 182 0.47 -9.78 -4.72
C SER A 182 0.34 -10.75 -3.53
N PRO A 183 -0.86 -11.27 -3.23
CA PRO A 183 -1.08 -12.14 -2.07
C PRO A 183 -0.06 -13.29 -1.93
N ASN A 184 0.38 -13.89 -3.04
CA ASN A 184 1.38 -14.96 -3.03
C ASN A 184 2.73 -14.59 -2.38
N SER A 185 3.07 -13.30 -2.30
CA SER A 185 4.33 -12.83 -1.73
C SER A 185 4.22 -12.24 -0.33
N TYR A 186 3.01 -12.17 0.26
CA TYR A 186 2.83 -11.52 1.57
C TYR A 186 3.60 -12.23 2.68
N ASP A 187 3.51 -13.56 2.77
CA ASP A 187 4.18 -14.33 3.83
C ASP A 187 5.70 -14.07 3.85
N VAL A 188 6.34 -14.16 2.68
CA VAL A 188 7.78 -13.94 2.52
C VAL A 188 8.13 -12.47 2.74
N PHE A 189 7.34 -11.54 2.22
CA PHE A 189 7.55 -10.11 2.42
C PHE A 189 7.53 -9.74 3.91
N PHE A 190 6.50 -10.17 4.65
CA PHE A 190 6.38 -9.85 6.07
C PHE A 190 7.43 -10.58 6.90
N ASP A 191 7.88 -11.76 6.49
CA ASP A 191 9.04 -12.40 7.12
C ASP A 191 10.32 -11.58 6.96
N HIS A 192 10.60 -11.11 5.74
CA HIS A 192 11.75 -10.25 5.48
C HIS A 192 11.65 -8.91 6.21
N LEU A 193 10.45 -8.35 6.33
CA LEU A 193 10.18 -7.14 7.10
C LEU A 193 10.48 -7.37 8.59
N ARG A 194 9.98 -8.47 9.17
CA ARG A 194 10.19 -8.79 10.59
C ARG A 194 11.66 -9.00 10.94
N ASN A 195 12.39 -9.63 10.04
CA ASN A 195 13.80 -9.99 10.22
C ASN A 195 14.77 -8.86 9.80
N GLY A 196 14.26 -7.72 9.32
CA GLY A 196 15.09 -6.60 8.87
C GLY A 196 15.83 -6.85 7.56
N ILE A 197 15.56 -7.96 6.88
CA ILE A 197 16.18 -8.35 5.61
C ILE A 197 15.75 -7.39 4.50
N ILE A 198 14.52 -6.87 4.57
CA ILE A 198 13.92 -6.02 3.54
C ILE A 198 14.70 -4.72 3.25
N LYS A 199 15.51 -4.25 4.19
CA LYS A 199 16.33 -3.04 4.04
C LYS A 199 17.77 -3.33 3.62
N GLU A 200 18.24 -4.55 3.85
CA GLU A 200 19.62 -4.97 3.61
C GLU A 200 19.80 -5.53 2.20
N PHE A 201 18.79 -6.21 1.67
CA PHE A 201 18.82 -6.88 0.37
C PHE A 201 17.73 -6.34 -0.56
N GLU A 202 17.98 -6.43 -1.86
CA GLU A 202 16.96 -6.18 -2.88
C GLU A 202 15.93 -7.32 -2.85
N PHE A 203 14.92 -7.20 -1.97
CA PHE A 203 13.75 -8.05 -2.01
C PHE A 203 13.08 -7.95 -3.39
N ARG A 204 12.62 -9.08 -3.91
CA ARG A 204 11.74 -9.14 -5.07
C ARG A 204 10.61 -10.09 -4.81
N SER A 205 9.42 -9.69 -5.22
CA SER A 205 8.23 -10.53 -5.15
C SER A 205 8.16 -11.49 -6.35
N ASP A 206 7.37 -12.56 -6.20
CA ASP A 206 7.07 -13.48 -7.30
C ASP A 206 6.46 -12.76 -8.51
N LEU A 207 5.64 -11.72 -8.26
CA LEU A 207 5.05 -10.93 -9.34
C LEU A 207 6.09 -10.06 -10.05
N GLU A 208 7.03 -9.47 -9.32
CA GLU A 208 8.11 -8.68 -9.90
C GLU A 208 9.01 -9.54 -10.80
N ASP A 209 9.38 -10.73 -10.34
CA ASP A 209 10.15 -11.66 -11.15
C ASP A 209 9.43 -12.02 -12.46
N LYS A 210 8.11 -12.24 -12.41
CA LYS A 210 7.28 -12.49 -13.60
C LYS A 210 7.16 -11.28 -14.52
N LEU A 211 7.07 -10.07 -13.97
CA LEU A 211 7.01 -8.82 -14.75
C LEU A 211 8.34 -8.48 -15.42
N LEU A 212 9.46 -8.86 -14.80
CA LEU A 212 10.82 -8.61 -15.29
C LEU A 212 11.38 -9.73 -16.17
N ALA A 213 10.75 -10.91 -16.15
CA ALA A 213 11.12 -12.01 -17.03
C ALA A 213 11.09 -11.54 -18.49
N LYS A 214 12.19 -11.74 -19.21
CA LYS A 214 12.21 -11.52 -20.65
C LYS A 214 11.25 -12.54 -21.27
N THR A 215 10.28 -12.07 -22.03
CA THR A 215 9.61 -12.94 -23.00
C THR A 215 10.67 -13.40 -23.98
N ASP A 216 10.99 -14.70 -23.95
CA ASP A 216 11.77 -15.33 -25.00
C ASP A 216 10.96 -15.19 -26.30
N GLU A 217 11.37 -14.27 -27.16
CA GLU A 217 11.01 -14.21 -28.59
C GLU A 217 12.15 -14.82 -29.42
#